data_AF-A0A6D1AF88-F1
#
_entry.id   AF-A0A6D1AF88-F1
#
_cell.length_a   1.000
_cell.length_b   1.000
_cell.length_c   1.000
_cell.angle_alpha   90.00
_cell.angle_beta   90.00
_cell.angle_gamma   90.00
#
_symmetry.space_group_name_H-M   'P 1'
#
loop_
_entity.id
_entity.type
_entity.pdbx_description
1 polymer ?
#
loop_
_entity_poly.entity_id
_entity_poly.type
_entity_poly.pdbx_seq_one_letter_code
_entity_poly.pdbx_strand_id
1 'polypeptide(L)'
;VVFFLLIALIAVFITKYRTAGPDEALIVTGSYLGNKNVHVDEGGNRIKIVRGGGTFVLPVFQQAEPLSLLSSKLDVSTPEVYTEQGVPV
;
A
#
# COMPACT_ATOMS: atom_id res chain seq x y z
N VAL A 1 12.48 -34.14 -15.20
CA VAL A 1 11.98 -32.94 -15.91
C VAL A 1 10.75 -32.35 -15.21
N VAL A 2 9.64 -33.09 -15.07
CA VAL A 2 8.39 -32.57 -14.43
C VAL A 2 8.60 -32.08 -13.00
N PHE A 3 9.34 -32.81 -12.17
CA PHE A 3 9.63 -32.42 -10.78
C PHE A 3 10.38 -31.07 -10.69
N PHE A 4 11.38 -30.85 -11.54
CA PHE A 4 12.11 -29.59 -11.62
C PHE A 4 11.21 -28.42 -12.07
N LEU A 5 10.32 -28.67 -13.02
CA LEU A 5 9.34 -27.69 -13.49
C LEU A 5 8.38 -27.26 -12.37
N LEU A 6 7.96 -28.20 -11.54
CA LEU A 6 7.04 -27.95 -10.43
C LEU A 6 7.70 -27.10 -9.34
N ILE A 7 8.95 -27.39 -8.99
CA ILE A 7 9.73 -26.58 -8.04
C ILE A 7 9.95 -25.15 -8.58
N ALA A 8 10.30 -25.01 -9.86
CA ALA A 8 10.50 -23.70 -10.47
C ALA A 8 9.21 -22.86 -10.44
N LEU A 9 8.06 -23.47 -10.69
CA LEU A 9 6.77 -22.79 -10.64
C LEU A 9 6.43 -22.31 -9.21
N ILE A 10 6.64 -23.16 -8.21
CA ILE A 10 6.43 -22.79 -6.80
C ILE A 10 7.36 -21.64 -6.40
N ALA A 11 8.63 -21.71 -6.77
CA ALA A 11 9.59 -20.65 -6.47
C ALA A 11 9.15 -19.30 -7.05
N VAL A 12 8.68 -19.27 -8.30
CA VAL A 12 8.13 -18.05 -8.91
C VAL A 12 6.93 -17.54 -8.12
N PHE A 13 5.99 -18.41 -7.72
CA PHE A 13 4.80 -18.00 -6.96
C PHE A 13 5.15 -17.36 -5.61
N ILE A 14 6.11 -17.93 -4.88
CA ILE A 14 6.55 -17.39 -3.58
C ILE A 14 7.12 -15.98 -3.75
N THR A 15 7.90 -15.72 -4.80
CA THR A 15 8.48 -14.38 -5.04
C THR A 15 7.45 -13.28 -5.33
N LYS A 16 6.21 -13.64 -5.68
CA LYS A 16 5.12 -12.70 -6.00
C LYS A 16 4.17 -12.44 -4.84
N TYR A 17 4.34 -13.14 -3.72
CA TYR A 17 3.54 -12.92 -2.53
C TYR A 17 4.13 -11.76 -1.71
N ARG A 18 3.36 -10.69 -1.49
CA ARG A 18 3.74 -9.58 -0.62
C ARG A 18 2.91 -9.60 0.66
N THR A 19 3.58 -9.37 1.79
CA THR A 19 2.96 -9.33 3.11
C THR A 19 3.07 -7.92 3.67
N ALA A 20 1.93 -7.35 4.09
CA ALA A 20 1.89 -6.09 4.83
C ALA A 20 2.25 -6.35 6.30
N GLY A 21 3.05 -5.46 6.88
CA GLY A 21 3.29 -5.46 8.33
C GLY A 21 2.00 -5.16 9.13
N PRO A 22 2.01 -5.36 10.45
CA PRO A 22 0.87 -5.02 11.32
C PRO A 22 0.49 -3.53 11.27
N ASP A 23 1.50 -2.66 11.17
CA ASP A 23 1.34 -1.19 11.17
C ASP A 23 1.46 -0.60 9.74
N GLU A 24 1.32 -1.44 8.72
CA GLU A 24 1.36 -1.03 7.32
C GLU A 24 0.12 -1.53 6.56
N ALA A 25 -0.30 -0.74 5.58
CA ALA A 25 -1.29 -1.11 4.61
C ALA A 25 -0.64 -1.24 3.24
N LEU A 26 -0.87 -2.34 2.52
CA LEU A 26 -0.53 -2.43 1.11
C LEU A 26 -1.68 -1.88 0.28
N ILE A 27 -1.43 -0.79 -0.43
CA ILE A 27 -2.31 -0.26 -1.48
C ILE A 27 -1.97 -1.00 -2.76
N VAL A 28 -2.87 -1.86 -3.20
CA VAL A 28 -2.74 -2.60 -4.46
C VAL A 28 -3.64 -1.96 -5.50
N THR A 29 -3.04 -1.47 -6.58
CA THR A 29 -3.74 -0.87 -7.74
C THR A 29 -3.57 -1.75 -8.96
N GLY A 30 -4.42 -1.57 -9.98
CA GLY A 30 -4.31 -2.24 -11.27
C GLY A 30 -5.56 -3.02 -11.69
N SER A 31 -5.35 -4.09 -12.46
CA SER A 31 -6.42 -4.96 -12.96
C SER A 31 -6.47 -6.30 -12.22
N TYR A 32 -7.63 -6.96 -12.23
CA TYR A 32 -7.85 -8.27 -11.58
C TYR A 32 -7.64 -8.29 -10.05
N LEU A 33 -8.04 -7.23 -9.33
CA LEU A 33 -7.89 -7.13 -7.87
C LEU A 33 -8.83 -8.08 -7.09
N GLY A 34 -9.79 -8.71 -7.78
CA GLY A 34 -10.87 -9.51 -7.19
C GLY A 34 -12.00 -8.64 -6.65
N ASN A 35 -12.82 -9.19 -5.75
CA ASN A 35 -13.97 -8.49 -5.14
C ASN A 35 -13.75 -8.11 -3.67
N LYS A 36 -12.80 -8.75 -2.97
CA LYS A 36 -12.62 -8.57 -1.53
C LYS A 36 -11.72 -7.37 -1.24
N ASN A 37 -12.20 -6.44 -0.41
CA ASN A 37 -11.50 -5.22 0.02
C ASN A 37 -11.08 -4.31 -1.16
N VAL A 38 -11.84 -4.37 -2.27
CA VAL A 38 -11.63 -3.50 -3.43
C VAL A 38 -12.63 -2.36 -3.36
N HIS A 39 -12.11 -1.14 -3.35
CA HIS A 39 -12.89 0.07 -3.52
C HIS A 39 -12.89 0.46 -4.99
N VAL A 40 -14.06 0.85 -5.51
CA VAL A 40 -14.23 1.31 -6.88
C VAL A 40 -14.71 2.75 -6.80
N ASP A 41 -13.91 3.66 -7.35
CA ASP A 41 -14.24 5.07 -7.45
C ASP A 41 -15.25 5.32 -8.58
N GLU A 42 -15.88 6.49 -8.60
CA GLU A 42 -16.89 6.88 -9.59
C GLU A 42 -16.32 6.88 -11.02
N GLY A 43 -15.01 7.12 -11.17
CA GLY A 43 -14.27 6.98 -12.42
C GLY A 43 -13.91 5.54 -12.83
N GLY A 44 -14.38 4.51 -12.12
CA GLY A 44 -14.09 3.10 -12.40
C GLY A 44 -12.68 2.65 -11.96
N ASN A 45 -11.95 3.49 -11.25
CA ASN A 45 -10.64 3.15 -10.69
C ASN A 45 -10.80 2.16 -9.54
N ARG A 46 -10.05 1.06 -9.58
CA ARG A 46 -10.12 0.01 -8.56
C ARG A 46 -8.86 0.02 -7.72
N ILE A 47 -9.05 0.07 -6.41
CA ILE A 47 -7.97 0.09 -5.42
C ILE A 47 -8.29 -0.94 -4.34
N LYS A 48 -7.34 -1.82 -4.03
CA LYS A 48 -7.48 -2.82 -2.98
C LYS A 48 -6.57 -2.43 -1.82
N ILE A 49 -7.14 -2.33 -0.63
CA ILE A 49 -6.41 -1.94 0.58
C ILE A 49 -6.31 -3.18 1.49
N VAL A 50 -5.09 -3.63 1.74
CA VAL A 50 -4.80 -4.79 2.60
C VAL A 50 -4.06 -4.31 3.84
N ARG A 51 -4.71 -4.41 4.99
CA ARG A 51 -4.16 -4.01 6.31
C ARG A 51 -3.85 -5.28 7.11
N GLY A 52 -2.62 -5.43 7.59
CA GLY A 52 -2.24 -6.55 8.46
C GLY A 52 -2.46 -7.95 7.85
N GLY A 53 -1.84 -8.24 6.71
CA GLY A 53 -1.98 -9.53 6.03
C GLY A 53 -1.22 -9.64 4.71
N GLY A 54 -1.30 -10.78 4.05
CA GLY A 54 -0.66 -11.02 2.76
C GLY A 54 -1.61 -10.88 1.58
N THR A 55 -1.08 -10.41 0.45
CA THR A 55 -1.78 -10.39 -0.83
C THR A 55 -0.85 -10.83 -1.95
N PHE A 56 -1.40 -11.60 -2.86
CA PHE A 56 -0.70 -11.96 -4.08
C PHE A 56 -0.74 -10.77 -5.04
N VAL A 57 0.42 -10.34 -5.51
CA VAL A 57 0.56 -9.19 -6.42
C VAL A 57 1.17 -9.69 -7.71
N LEU A 58 0.43 -9.55 -8.80
CA LEU A 58 0.90 -9.84 -10.15
C LEU A 58 1.56 -8.60 -10.75
N PRO A 59 2.90 -8.48 -10.76
CA PRO A 59 3.61 -7.22 -11.03
C PRO A 59 3.40 -6.62 -12.43
N VAL A 60 2.88 -7.40 -13.38
CA VAL A 60 2.57 -6.91 -14.74
C VAL A 60 1.24 -6.16 -14.78
N PHE A 61 0.29 -6.55 -13.92
CA PHE A 61 -1.09 -6.05 -13.94
C PHE A 61 -1.46 -5.30 -12.67
N GLN A 62 -0.63 -5.41 -11.63
CA GLN A 62 -0.88 -4.92 -10.29
C GLN A 62 0.38 -4.27 -9.72
N GLN A 63 0.20 -3.11 -9.11
CA GLN A 63 1.24 -2.41 -8.36
C GLN A 63 0.86 -2.43 -6.88
N ALA A 64 1.84 -2.61 -5.99
CA ALA A 64 1.61 -2.66 -4.55
C ALA A 64 2.55 -1.69 -3.85
N GLU A 65 1.96 -0.67 -3.21
CA GLU A 65 2.67 0.36 -2.48
C GLU A 65 2.39 0.21 -0.97
N PRO A 66 3.43 0.11 -0.12
CA PRO A 66 3.25 0.13 1.32
C PRO A 66 2.95 1.55 1.79
N LEU A 67 1.92 1.67 2.62
CA LEU A 67 1.53 2.90 3.29
C LEU A 67 1.56 2.65 4.80
N SER A 68 2.29 3.49 5.52
CA SER A 68 2.33 3.42 6.98
C SER A 68 0.98 3.82 7.58
N LEU A 69 0.49 3.03 8.53
CA LEU A 69 -0.69 3.35 9.33
C LEU A 69 -0.33 4.11 10.62
N LEU A 70 0.97 4.33 10.86
CA LEU A 70 1.41 5.21 11.93
C LEU A 70 0.95 6.63 11.63
N SER A 71 0.41 7.30 12.64
CA SER A 71 0.00 8.70 12.54
C SER A 71 1.22 9.56 12.21
N SER A 72 1.33 10.03 10.97
CA SER A 72 2.29 11.08 10.61
C SER A 72 1.79 12.38 11.22
N LYS A 73 2.45 12.86 12.29
CA LYS A 73 2.23 14.21 12.79
C LYS A 73 2.96 15.16 11.86
N LEU A 74 2.22 16.09 11.27
CA LEU A 74 2.82 17.27 10.66
C LEU A 74 3.26 18.16 11.83
N ASP A 75 4.53 18.08 12.21
CA ASP A 75 5.13 18.99 13.17
C ASP A 75 5.26 20.36 12.51
N VAL A 76 4.21 21.19 12.67
CA VAL A 76 4.23 22.58 12.23
C VAL A 76 5.00 23.38 13.28
N SER A 77 6.31 23.48 13.11
CA SER A 77 7.10 24.48 13.83
C SER A 77 6.79 25.85 13.25
N THR A 78 5.88 26.59 13.86
CA THR A 78 5.71 28.01 13.54
C THR A 78 6.91 28.77 14.12
N PRO A 79 7.69 29.51 13.30
CA PRO A 79 8.59 30.49 13.87
C PRO A 79 7.76 31.53 14.64
N GLU A 80 8.32 32.11 15.71
CA GLU A 80 7.68 33.21 16.44
C GLU A 80 7.43 34.35 15.46
N VAL A 81 6.16 34.55 15.09
CA VAL A 81 5.74 35.62 14.19
C VAL A 81 5.05 36.68 15.02
N TYR A 82 5.57 37.90 14.95
CA TYR A 82 4.90 39.04 15.56
C TYR A 82 3.62 39.31 14.79
N THR A 83 2.49 39.31 15.49
CA THR A 83 1.23 39.84 14.95
C THR A 83 1.41 41.33 14.60
N GLU A 84 0.60 41.87 13.70
CA GLU A 84 0.60 43.32 13.38
C GLU A 84 0.38 44.21 14.63
N GLN A 85 -0.14 43.62 15.72
CA GLN A 85 -0.30 44.26 17.02
C GLN A 85 0.92 44.12 17.96
N GLY A 86 2.05 43.57 17.50
CA GLY A 86 3.30 43.46 18.26
C GLY A 86 3.30 42.38 19.35
N VAL A 87 2.30 41.48 19.36
CA VAL A 87 2.19 40.38 20.32
C VAL A 87 2.91 39.14 19.77
N PRO A 88 3.85 38.53 20.52
CA PRO A 88 4.50 37.29 20.12
C PRO A 88 3.54 36.09 20.28
N VAL A 89 3.45 35.24 19.24
CA VAL A 89 2.69 33.98 19.21
C VAL A 89 3.47 32.86 18.52
#